data_AF-A0A3A8KQJ9-F1
#
_entry.id   AF-A0A3A8KQJ9-F1
#
_cell.length_a   1.000
_cell.length_b   1.000
_cell.length_c   1.000
_cell.angle_alpha   90.00
_cell.angle_beta   90.00
_cell.angle_gamma   90.00
#
_symmetry.space_group_name_H-M   'P 1'
#
loop_
_entity.id
_entity.type
_entity.pdbx_description
1 polymer ?
#
loop_
_entity_poly.entity_id
_entity_poly.type
_entity_poly.pdbx_seq_one_letter_code
_entity_poly.pdbx_strand_id
1 'polypeptide(L)'
;MTEQDAYIQKMEAEQREATARFREIEAQAELADNEETLDVLTGARAFNDDVTRELQALRRADQSDWERVKDGAEKARRRFHEHLDRAGTRWEELRVAYRRQREDELRELSAQVDRWEASRKQSRAEDALLTREELDFITRGVKNAGELLKNMRHARGQVWKTARDQYEANWRELMERSRRIRAEGALDESGASPS
;
A
#
# COMPACT_ATOMS: atom_id res chain seq x y z
N MET A 1 49.61 3.28 10.22
CA MET A 1 48.26 3.75 9.83
C MET A 1 48.31 5.26 9.86
N THR A 2 48.11 5.89 8.72
CA THR A 2 48.19 7.36 8.58
C THR A 2 46.88 8.02 8.99
N GLU A 3 46.89 9.33 9.25
CA GLU A 3 45.66 10.11 9.46
C GLU A 3 44.71 10.01 8.24
N GLN A 4 45.27 9.90 7.05
CA GLN A 4 44.54 9.68 5.79
C GLN A 4 43.81 8.33 5.78
N ASP A 5 44.49 7.25 6.20
CA ASP A 5 43.89 5.92 6.31
C ASP A 5 42.72 5.90 7.31
N ALA A 6 42.90 6.54 8.47
CA ALA A 6 41.88 6.63 9.50
C ALA A 6 40.65 7.41 9.02
N TYR A 7 40.87 8.50 8.28
CA TYR A 7 39.80 9.30 7.68
C TYR A 7 39.02 8.49 6.63
N ILE A 8 39.70 7.78 5.74
CA ILE A 8 39.06 6.91 4.73
C ILE A 8 38.22 5.83 5.41
N GLN A 9 38.75 5.16 6.43
CA GLN A 9 38.01 4.12 7.16
C GLN A 9 36.74 4.65 7.81
N LYS A 10 36.81 5.85 8.42
CA LYS A 10 35.63 6.52 8.97
C LYS A 10 34.58 6.79 7.90
N MET A 11 34.99 7.38 6.77
CA MET A 11 34.08 7.71 5.67
C MET A 11 33.41 6.48 5.07
N GLU A 12 34.13 5.37 4.94
CA GLU A 12 33.57 4.10 4.48
C GLU A 12 32.58 3.49 5.47
N ALA A 13 32.85 3.59 6.77
CA ALA A 13 31.93 3.10 7.79
C ALA A 13 30.59 3.88 7.72
N GLU A 14 30.67 5.20 7.64
CA GLU A 14 29.49 6.07 7.50
C GLU A 14 28.74 5.79 6.17
N GLN A 15 29.45 5.55 5.07
CA GLN A 15 28.82 5.17 3.80
C GLN A 15 28.08 3.82 3.90
N ARG A 16 28.68 2.83 4.56
CA ARG A 16 28.06 1.50 4.74
C ARG A 16 26.77 1.61 5.54
N GLU A 17 26.76 2.42 6.60
CA GLU A 17 25.56 2.69 7.40
C GLU A 17 24.45 3.34 6.55
N ALA A 18 24.80 4.41 5.81
CA ALA A 18 23.85 5.09 4.93
C ALA A 18 23.30 4.18 3.83
N THR A 19 24.14 3.31 3.27
CA THR A 19 23.73 2.31 2.26
C THR A 19 22.82 1.24 2.85
N ALA A 20 23.08 0.79 4.09
CA ALA A 20 22.21 -0.15 4.77
C ALA A 20 20.82 0.46 5.01
N ARG A 21 20.75 1.71 5.46
CA ARG A 21 19.49 2.45 5.61
C ARG A 21 18.76 2.61 4.28
N PHE A 22 19.46 2.91 3.19
CA PHE A 22 18.86 2.96 1.85
C PHE A 22 18.19 1.63 1.46
N ARG A 23 18.91 0.51 1.63
CA ARG A 23 18.39 -0.83 1.30
C ARG A 23 17.21 -1.22 2.18
N GLU A 24 17.19 -0.81 3.44
CA GLU A 24 16.05 -1.02 4.32
C GLU A 24 14.80 -0.29 3.81
N ILE A 25 14.94 0.99 3.43
CA ILE A 25 13.81 1.77 2.89
C ILE A 25 13.32 1.17 1.57
N GLU A 26 14.24 0.75 0.70
CA GLU A 26 13.93 0.09 -0.57
C GLU A 26 13.15 -1.22 -0.36
N ALA A 27 13.61 -2.10 0.53
CA ALA A 27 12.92 -3.34 0.85
C ALA A 27 11.52 -3.09 1.44
N GLN A 28 11.36 -2.06 2.27
CA GLN A 28 10.06 -1.69 2.82
C GLN A 28 9.10 -1.14 1.75
N ALA A 29 9.62 -0.39 0.77
CA ALA A 29 8.86 0.13 -0.36
C ALA A 29 8.37 -0.99 -1.29
N GLU A 30 9.25 -1.94 -1.61
CA GLU A 30 8.92 -3.12 -2.41
C GLU A 30 7.84 -3.98 -1.74
N LEU A 31 7.95 -4.24 -0.43
CA LEU A 31 6.92 -4.96 0.33
C LEU A 31 5.56 -4.24 0.33
N ALA A 32 5.58 -2.91 0.22
CA ALA A 32 4.37 -2.11 0.14
C ALA A 32 3.78 -2.02 -1.28
N ASP A 33 4.49 -2.52 -2.31
CA ASP A 33 4.12 -2.40 -3.73
C ASP A 33 3.82 -0.94 -4.12
N ASN A 34 4.71 -0.03 -3.71
CA ASN A 34 4.52 1.42 -3.89
C ASN A 34 5.50 1.98 -4.93
N GLU A 35 5.05 2.05 -6.19
CA GLU A 35 5.82 2.58 -7.33
C GLU A 35 6.25 4.04 -7.13
N GLU A 36 5.40 4.89 -6.56
CA GLU A 36 5.74 6.29 -6.24
C GLU A 36 6.91 6.38 -5.25
N THR A 37 7.05 5.39 -4.37
CA THR A 37 8.18 5.33 -3.43
C THR A 37 9.46 4.87 -4.10
N LEU A 38 9.38 3.92 -5.05
CA LEU A 38 10.54 3.51 -5.83
C LEU A 38 11.07 4.66 -6.71
N ASP A 39 10.19 5.51 -7.22
CA ASP A 39 10.60 6.73 -7.94
C ASP A 39 11.35 7.70 -7.02
N VAL A 40 10.85 7.94 -5.80
CA VAL A 40 11.55 8.75 -4.78
C VAL A 40 12.94 8.21 -4.45
N LEU A 41 13.14 6.88 -4.51
CA LEU A 41 14.41 6.22 -4.21
C LEU A 41 15.37 6.13 -5.41
N THR A 42 14.91 6.36 -6.63
CA THR A 42 15.72 6.21 -7.85
C THR A 42 16.91 7.18 -7.88
N GLY A 43 16.74 8.41 -7.35
CA GLY A 43 17.83 9.37 -7.19
C GLY A 43 18.90 8.93 -6.18
N ALA A 44 18.54 8.17 -5.15
CA ALA A 44 19.45 7.77 -4.09
C ALA A 44 20.53 6.77 -4.55
N ARG A 45 20.21 5.89 -5.53
CA ARG A 45 21.21 5.00 -6.14
C ARG A 45 22.31 5.78 -6.84
N ALA A 46 21.95 6.75 -7.67
CA ALA A 46 22.92 7.58 -8.38
C ALA A 46 23.84 8.35 -7.41
N PHE A 47 23.28 8.88 -6.32
CA PHE A 47 24.09 9.54 -5.29
C PHE A 47 25.00 8.58 -4.51
N ASN A 48 24.58 7.32 -4.29
CA ASN A 48 25.44 6.31 -3.67
C ASN A 48 26.63 5.94 -4.57
N ASP A 49 26.38 5.77 -5.86
CA ASP A 49 27.42 5.50 -6.85
C ASP A 49 28.43 6.66 -6.94
N ASP A 50 27.95 7.90 -6.87
CA ASP A 50 28.79 9.09 -6.78
C ASP A 50 29.68 9.07 -5.53
N VAL A 51 29.13 8.77 -4.35
CA VAL A 51 29.91 8.64 -3.10
C VAL A 51 30.97 7.55 -3.22
N THR A 52 30.60 6.40 -3.79
CA THR A 52 31.54 5.28 -4.02
C THR A 52 32.68 5.70 -4.93
N ARG A 53 32.39 6.43 -6.01
CA ARG A 53 33.40 6.94 -6.94
C ARG A 53 34.36 7.92 -6.26
N GLU A 54 33.85 8.88 -5.51
CA GLU A 54 34.68 9.87 -4.81
C GLU A 54 35.55 9.22 -3.71
N LEU A 55 35.04 8.22 -3.00
CA LEU A 55 35.85 7.47 -2.02
C LEU A 55 36.96 6.64 -2.67
N GLN A 56 36.71 6.08 -3.85
CA GLN A 56 37.77 5.42 -4.63
C GLN A 56 38.82 6.41 -5.14
N ALA A 57 38.39 7.62 -5.54
CA ALA A 57 39.31 8.70 -5.90
C ALA A 57 40.17 9.12 -4.69
N LEU A 58 39.56 9.23 -3.52
CA LEU A 58 40.24 9.60 -2.27
C LEU A 58 41.34 8.59 -1.90
N ARG A 59 41.08 7.28 -2.04
CA ARG A 59 42.11 6.24 -1.82
C ARG A 59 43.31 6.32 -2.76
N ARG A 60 43.13 6.93 -3.94
CA ARG A 60 44.19 7.04 -4.98
C ARG A 60 44.86 8.41 -4.99
N ALA A 61 44.35 9.36 -4.22
CA ALA A 61 44.87 10.72 -4.19
C ALA A 61 46.26 10.76 -3.55
N ASP A 62 47.15 11.55 -4.14
CA ASP A 62 48.43 11.88 -3.53
C ASP A 62 48.30 13.08 -2.58
N GLN A 63 49.39 13.45 -1.90
CA GLN A 63 49.37 14.57 -0.94
C GLN A 63 48.96 15.92 -1.55
N SER A 64 49.27 16.14 -2.83
CA SER A 64 48.96 17.40 -3.54
C SER A 64 47.47 17.55 -3.84
N ASP A 65 46.79 16.44 -4.15
CA ASP A 65 45.36 16.43 -4.50
C ASP A 65 44.43 16.05 -3.34
N TRP A 66 44.99 15.59 -2.22
CA TRP A 66 44.24 15.04 -1.09
C TRP A 66 43.09 15.93 -0.61
N GLU A 67 43.35 17.21 -0.30
CA GLU A 67 42.31 18.11 0.22
C GLU A 67 41.20 18.38 -0.83
N ARG A 68 41.58 18.51 -2.10
CA ARG A 68 40.61 18.71 -3.20
C ARG A 68 39.67 17.50 -3.35
N VAL A 69 40.23 16.29 -3.30
CA VAL A 69 39.45 15.05 -3.43
C VAL A 69 38.63 14.77 -2.17
N LYS A 70 39.16 15.11 -0.99
CA LYS A 70 38.45 15.04 0.28
C LYS A 70 37.19 15.92 0.28
N ASP A 71 37.30 17.17 -0.18
CA ASP A 71 36.16 18.07 -0.33
C ASP A 71 35.10 17.50 -1.29
N GLY A 72 35.53 16.87 -2.39
CA GLY A 72 34.67 16.16 -3.33
C GLY A 72 33.88 15.03 -2.66
N ALA A 73 34.58 14.16 -1.92
CA ALA A 73 33.98 13.04 -1.19
C ALA A 73 33.02 13.52 -0.08
N GLU A 74 33.37 14.56 0.67
CA GLU A 74 32.49 15.15 1.68
C GLU A 74 31.22 15.75 1.06
N LYS A 75 31.35 16.42 -0.09
CA LYS A 75 30.22 17.00 -0.82
C LYS A 75 29.29 15.93 -1.37
N ALA A 76 29.84 14.87 -1.98
CA ALA A 76 29.04 13.73 -2.45
C ALA A 76 28.31 13.06 -1.29
N ARG A 77 29.00 12.82 -0.16
CA ARG A 77 28.41 12.21 1.04
C ARG A 77 27.25 13.04 1.58
N ARG A 78 27.46 14.36 1.75
CA ARG A 78 26.41 15.27 2.23
C ARG A 78 25.19 15.26 1.33
N ARG A 79 25.37 15.28 0.00
CA ARG A 79 24.27 15.18 -0.96
C ARG A 79 23.49 13.86 -0.83
N PHE A 80 24.21 12.75 -0.68
CA PHE A 80 23.57 11.45 -0.48
C PHE A 80 22.76 11.40 0.82
N HIS A 81 23.32 11.87 1.95
CA HIS A 81 22.60 11.93 3.23
C HIS A 81 21.39 12.86 3.17
N GLU A 82 21.53 14.07 2.63
CA GLU A 82 20.41 15.00 2.46
C GLU A 82 19.29 14.39 1.61
N HIS A 83 19.67 13.67 0.54
CA HIS A 83 18.70 12.99 -0.31
C HIS A 83 18.03 11.83 0.41
N LEU A 84 18.77 11.01 1.16
CA LEU A 84 18.21 9.93 1.98
C LEU A 84 17.25 10.43 3.04
N ASP A 85 17.56 11.54 3.71
CA ASP A 85 16.66 12.11 4.72
C ASP A 85 15.37 12.66 4.09
N ARG A 86 15.47 13.32 2.93
CA ARG A 86 14.29 13.76 2.17
C ARG A 86 13.47 12.57 1.66
N ALA A 87 14.13 11.54 1.12
CA ALA A 87 13.47 10.33 0.64
C ALA A 87 12.77 9.60 1.80
N GLY A 88 13.43 9.49 2.96
CA GLY A 88 12.84 8.91 4.17
C GLY A 88 11.63 9.69 4.67
N THR A 89 11.69 11.02 4.65
CA THR A 89 10.55 11.88 5.04
C THR A 89 9.37 11.70 4.09
N ARG A 90 9.61 11.78 2.77
CA ARG A 90 8.57 11.57 1.76
C ARG A 90 7.97 10.17 1.83
N TRP A 91 8.81 9.16 2.09
CA TRP A 91 8.33 7.80 2.28
C TRP A 91 7.37 7.69 3.46
N GLU A 92 7.70 8.30 4.60
CA GLU A 92 6.79 8.28 5.76
C GLU A 92 5.48 9.00 5.47
N GLU A 93 5.53 10.15 4.79
CA GLU A 93 4.34 10.89 4.35
C GLU A 93 3.44 10.04 3.44
N LEU A 94 4.02 9.40 2.42
CA LEU A 94 3.31 8.48 1.52
C LEU A 94 2.69 7.31 2.30
N ARG A 95 3.44 6.72 3.23
CA ARG A 95 2.97 5.61 4.06
C ARG A 95 1.78 6.00 4.93
N VAL A 96 1.81 7.21 5.51
CA VAL A 96 0.70 7.76 6.31
C VAL A 96 -0.50 8.06 5.43
N ALA A 97 -0.30 8.72 4.29
CA ALA A 97 -1.38 9.03 3.35
C ALA A 97 -2.08 7.76 2.87
N TYR A 98 -1.30 6.75 2.47
CA TYR A 98 -1.81 5.47 2.02
C TYR A 98 -2.58 4.72 3.11
N ARG A 99 -2.10 4.76 4.36
CA ARG A 99 -2.84 4.16 5.49
C ARG A 99 -4.19 4.85 5.69
N ARG A 100 -4.22 6.18 5.68
CA ARG A 100 -5.47 6.95 5.83
C ARG A 100 -6.44 6.65 4.70
N GLN A 101 -5.98 6.67 3.45
CA GLN A 101 -6.80 6.33 2.30
C GLN A 101 -7.42 4.94 2.45
N ARG A 102 -6.63 3.94 2.86
CA ARG A 102 -7.14 2.57 3.10
C ARG A 102 -8.16 2.51 4.23
N GLU A 103 -7.94 3.23 5.32
CA GLU A 103 -8.89 3.29 6.43
C GLU A 103 -10.22 3.91 6.00
N ASP A 104 -10.18 4.96 5.17
CA ASP A 104 -11.36 5.59 4.60
C ASP A 104 -12.06 4.68 3.58
N GLU A 105 -11.31 3.97 2.72
CA GLU A 105 -11.86 2.95 1.82
C GLU A 105 -12.54 1.82 2.61
N LEU A 106 -11.92 1.27 3.66
CA LEU A 106 -12.54 0.27 4.52
C LEU A 106 -13.84 0.76 5.17
N ARG A 107 -13.84 2.02 5.62
CA ARG A 107 -15.02 2.63 6.23
C ARG A 107 -16.16 2.73 5.21
N GLU A 108 -15.86 3.14 3.97
CA GLU A 108 -16.87 3.23 2.91
C GLU A 108 -17.42 1.87 2.51
N LEU A 109 -16.56 0.86 2.33
CA LEU A 109 -17.01 -0.50 2.01
C LEU A 109 -17.85 -1.10 3.15
N SER A 110 -17.47 -0.86 4.41
CA SER A 110 -18.26 -1.30 5.57
C SER A 110 -19.62 -0.59 5.62
N ALA A 111 -19.63 0.74 5.40
CA ALA A 111 -20.87 1.52 5.36
C ALA A 111 -21.80 1.07 4.23
N GLN A 112 -21.26 0.57 3.11
CA GLN A 112 -22.06 0.00 2.04
C GLN A 112 -22.87 -1.24 2.50
N VAL A 113 -22.24 -2.13 3.27
CA VAL A 113 -22.92 -3.30 3.86
C VAL A 113 -23.96 -2.85 4.89
N ASP A 114 -23.59 -1.95 5.79
CA ASP A 114 -24.48 -1.44 6.85
C ASP A 114 -25.74 -0.77 6.28
N ARG A 115 -25.58 0.08 5.26
CA ARG A 115 -26.71 0.74 4.59
C ARG A 115 -27.64 -0.27 3.92
N TRP A 116 -27.08 -1.32 3.31
CA TRP A 116 -27.86 -2.37 2.68
C TRP A 116 -28.64 -3.20 3.71
N GLU A 117 -28.00 -3.59 4.82
CA GLU A 117 -28.67 -4.29 5.93
C GLU A 117 -29.78 -3.44 6.56
N ALA A 118 -29.55 -2.14 6.74
CA ALA A 118 -30.55 -1.22 7.28
C ALA A 118 -31.76 -1.09 6.33
N SER A 119 -31.50 -0.93 5.03
CA SER A 119 -32.54 -0.91 3.99
C SER A 119 -33.39 -2.19 4.03
N ARG A 120 -32.76 -3.36 4.21
CA ARG A 120 -33.44 -4.65 4.34
C ARG A 120 -34.34 -4.72 5.58
N LYS A 121 -33.82 -4.36 6.75
CA LYS A 121 -34.57 -4.39 8.02
C LYS A 121 -35.82 -3.50 7.98
N GLN A 122 -35.81 -2.43 7.18
CA GLN A 122 -36.96 -1.53 7.03
C GLN A 122 -38.04 -2.12 6.10
N SER A 123 -37.68 -2.96 5.13
CA SER A 123 -38.58 -3.61 4.16
C SER A 123 -39.12 -4.97 4.63
N ARG A 124 -39.52 -5.12 5.91
CA ARG A 124 -40.04 -6.39 6.47
C ARG A 124 -41.21 -7.02 5.70
N ALA A 125 -41.96 -6.23 4.93
CA ALA A 125 -43.05 -6.72 4.08
C ALA A 125 -42.54 -7.48 2.84
N GLU A 126 -41.38 -7.10 2.29
CA GLU A 126 -40.76 -7.76 1.14
C GLU A 126 -40.03 -9.06 1.54
N ASP A 127 -39.43 -9.10 2.73
CA ASP A 127 -38.74 -10.29 3.23
C ASP A 127 -39.70 -11.48 3.51
N ALA A 128 -40.99 -11.20 3.76
CA ALA A 128 -42.00 -12.24 3.97
C ALA A 128 -42.33 -13.04 2.68
N LEU A 129 -41.98 -12.48 1.51
CA LEU A 129 -42.16 -13.08 0.19
C LEU A 129 -40.93 -13.87 -0.28
N LEU A 130 -39.81 -13.78 0.46
CA LEU A 130 -38.61 -14.53 0.14
C LEU A 130 -38.73 -15.98 0.57
N THR A 131 -38.30 -16.87 -0.31
CA THR A 131 -38.11 -18.28 0.04
C THR A 131 -36.99 -18.44 1.07
N ARG A 132 -37.02 -19.57 1.78
CA ARG A 132 -35.97 -19.91 2.74
C ARG A 132 -34.58 -19.97 2.09
N GLU A 133 -34.49 -20.45 0.85
CA GLU A 133 -33.23 -20.56 0.10
C GLU A 133 -32.67 -19.17 -0.27
N GLU A 134 -33.53 -18.23 -0.63
CA GLU A 134 -33.14 -16.85 -0.93
C GLU A 134 -32.65 -16.11 0.33
N LEU A 135 -33.37 -16.24 1.45
CA LEU A 135 -32.94 -15.70 2.74
C LEU A 135 -31.57 -16.26 3.16
N ASP A 136 -31.36 -17.56 2.97
CA ASP A 136 -30.08 -18.22 3.24
C ASP A 136 -28.96 -17.68 2.32
N PHE A 137 -29.23 -17.54 1.01
CA PHE A 137 -28.27 -16.98 0.05
C PHE A 137 -27.83 -15.57 0.46
N ILE A 138 -28.80 -14.70 0.76
CA ILE A 138 -28.56 -13.32 1.19
C ILE A 138 -27.74 -13.28 2.48
N THR A 139 -28.15 -14.05 3.48
CA THR A 139 -27.48 -14.05 4.80
C THR A 139 -26.02 -14.52 4.67
N ARG A 140 -25.77 -15.56 3.85
CA ARG A 140 -24.42 -16.03 3.57
C ARG A 140 -23.61 -15.00 2.77
N GLY A 141 -24.21 -14.33 1.79
CA GLY A 141 -23.55 -13.30 0.99
C GLY A 141 -23.05 -12.13 1.83
N VAL A 142 -23.88 -11.63 2.74
CA VAL A 142 -23.51 -10.55 3.68
C VAL A 142 -22.42 -11.01 4.65
N LYS A 143 -22.55 -12.21 5.21
CA LYS A 143 -21.53 -12.78 6.09
C LYS A 143 -20.18 -12.90 5.38
N ASN A 144 -20.18 -13.41 4.15
CA ASN A 144 -18.97 -13.54 3.34
C ASN A 144 -18.34 -12.16 3.02
N ALA A 145 -19.15 -11.15 2.71
CA ALA A 145 -18.69 -9.78 2.50
C ALA A 145 -18.03 -9.22 3.78
N GLY A 146 -18.64 -9.44 4.95
CA GLY A 146 -18.07 -9.04 6.25
C GLY A 146 -16.75 -9.75 6.59
N GLU A 147 -16.64 -11.05 6.28
CA GLU A 147 -15.40 -11.81 6.44
C GLU A 147 -14.29 -11.29 5.52
N LEU A 148 -14.62 -10.95 4.27
CA LEU A 148 -13.67 -10.34 3.33
C LEU A 148 -13.20 -8.96 3.80
N LEU A 149 -14.09 -8.11 4.31
CA LEU A 149 -13.70 -6.81 4.87
C LEU A 149 -12.76 -6.97 6.08
N LYS A 150 -13.02 -7.95 6.95
CA LYS A 150 -12.14 -8.25 8.08
C LYS A 150 -10.77 -8.72 7.62
N ASN A 151 -10.70 -9.55 6.57
CA ASN A 151 -9.45 -10.01 6.01
C ASN A 151 -8.69 -8.88 5.29
N MET A 152 -9.41 -8.02 4.57
CA MET A 152 -8.86 -6.84 3.90
C MET A 152 -8.12 -5.94 4.90
N ARG A 153 -8.67 -5.69 6.10
CA ARG A 153 -8.03 -4.87 7.13
C ARG A 153 -6.56 -5.20 7.41
N HIS A 154 -6.15 -6.45 7.23
CA HIS A 154 -4.78 -6.91 7.47
C HIS A 154 -3.95 -7.09 6.19
N ALA A 155 -4.57 -7.02 5.00
CA ALA A 155 -3.92 -7.20 3.72
C ALA A 155 -3.04 -6.00 3.34
N ARG A 156 -1.95 -6.23 2.61
CA ARG A 156 -0.98 -5.21 2.17
C ARG A 156 -0.60 -5.39 0.70
N GLY A 157 -0.11 -4.31 0.08
CA GLY A 157 0.33 -4.30 -1.33
C GLY A 157 -0.68 -4.96 -2.28
N GLN A 158 -0.20 -5.88 -3.12
CA GLN A 158 -1.03 -6.61 -4.08
C GLN A 158 -2.15 -7.44 -3.42
N VAL A 159 -1.92 -8.00 -2.23
CA VAL A 159 -2.94 -8.78 -1.51
C VAL A 159 -4.15 -7.91 -1.16
N TRP A 160 -3.92 -6.64 -0.85
CA TRP A 160 -5.00 -5.67 -0.60
C TRP A 160 -5.83 -5.43 -1.86
N LYS A 161 -5.18 -5.20 -3.01
CA LYS A 161 -5.84 -4.98 -4.30
C LYS A 161 -6.70 -6.20 -4.66
N THR A 162 -6.12 -7.40 -4.60
CA THR A 162 -6.85 -8.64 -4.88
C THR A 162 -8.03 -8.87 -3.92
N ALA A 163 -7.86 -8.62 -2.63
CA ALA A 163 -8.94 -8.77 -1.65
C ALA A 163 -10.08 -7.76 -1.88
N ARG A 164 -9.74 -6.53 -2.29
CA ARG A 164 -10.72 -5.52 -2.70
C ARG A 164 -11.49 -5.97 -3.93
N ASP A 165 -10.81 -6.44 -4.98
CA ASP A 165 -11.46 -6.90 -6.21
C ASP A 165 -12.42 -8.07 -5.94
N GLN A 166 -12.01 -9.00 -5.08
CA GLN A 166 -12.86 -10.11 -4.62
C GLN A 166 -14.09 -9.62 -3.86
N TYR A 167 -13.91 -8.67 -2.94
CA TYR A 167 -15.03 -8.04 -2.24
C TYR A 167 -16.00 -7.39 -3.24
N GLU A 168 -15.51 -6.55 -4.15
CA GLU A 168 -16.36 -5.83 -5.11
C GLU A 168 -17.09 -6.77 -6.06
N ALA A 169 -16.44 -7.84 -6.52
CA ALA A 169 -17.06 -8.86 -7.36
C ALA A 169 -18.19 -9.59 -6.62
N ASN A 170 -17.93 -10.07 -5.40
CA ASN A 170 -18.92 -10.76 -4.58
C ASN A 170 -20.09 -9.83 -4.20
N TRP A 171 -19.78 -8.57 -3.89
CA TRP A 171 -20.79 -7.58 -3.57
C TRP A 171 -21.69 -7.29 -4.78
N ARG A 172 -21.11 -7.14 -5.97
CA ARG A 172 -21.86 -6.94 -7.22
C ARG A 172 -22.78 -8.13 -7.51
N GLU A 173 -22.27 -9.35 -7.37
CA GLU A 173 -23.05 -10.58 -7.56
C GLU A 173 -24.22 -10.66 -6.56
N LEU A 174 -23.98 -10.38 -5.28
CA LEU A 174 -25.02 -10.33 -4.25
C LEU A 174 -26.11 -9.31 -4.60
N MET A 175 -25.71 -8.10 -4.99
CA MET A 175 -26.63 -7.03 -5.37
C MET A 175 -27.47 -7.40 -6.61
N GLU A 176 -26.84 -8.00 -7.61
CA GLU A 176 -27.50 -8.42 -8.84
C GLU A 176 -28.49 -9.55 -8.58
N ARG A 177 -28.09 -10.61 -7.86
CA ARG A 177 -28.98 -11.71 -7.51
C ARG A 177 -30.11 -11.26 -6.59
N SER A 178 -29.82 -10.41 -5.62
CA SER A 178 -30.86 -9.81 -4.77
C SER A 178 -31.85 -8.94 -5.57
N ARG A 179 -31.44 -8.34 -6.69
CA ARG A 179 -32.34 -7.61 -7.58
C ARG A 179 -33.19 -8.55 -8.43
N ARG A 180 -32.60 -9.63 -8.96
CA ARG A 180 -33.33 -10.65 -9.74
C ARG A 180 -34.40 -11.34 -8.90
N ILE A 181 -34.07 -11.78 -7.69
CA ILE A 181 -35.02 -12.37 -6.73
C ILE A 181 -36.24 -11.45 -6.53
N ARG A 182 -36.00 -10.14 -6.35
CA ARG A 182 -37.10 -9.16 -6.22
C ARG A 182 -37.91 -8.97 -7.51
N ALA A 183 -37.27 -9.05 -8.68
CA ALA A 183 -37.96 -8.94 -9.96
C ALA A 183 -38.80 -10.18 -10.27
N GLU A 184 -38.30 -11.37 -9.93
CA GLU A 184 -38.99 -12.66 -10.13
C GLU A 184 -40.19 -12.80 -9.17
N GLY A 185 -40.02 -12.45 -7.90
CA GLY A 185 -41.13 -12.45 -6.93
C GLY A 185 -42.30 -11.52 -7.31
N ALA A 186 -42.02 -10.40 -8.00
CA ALA A 186 -43.04 -9.47 -8.48
C ALA A 186 -43.84 -9.99 -9.70
N LEU A 187 -43.27 -10.92 -10.48
CA LEU A 187 -43.93 -11.53 -11.64
C LEU A 187 -44.88 -12.66 -11.23
N ASP A 188 -44.54 -13.43 -10.20
CA ASP A 188 -45.42 -14.48 -9.66
C ASP A 188 -46.72 -13.91 -9.05
N GLU A 189 -46.68 -12.71 -8.44
CA GLU A 189 -47.88 -12.02 -7.96
C GLU A 189 -48.79 -11.53 -9.11
N SER A 190 -48.22 -11.20 -10.27
CA SER A 190 -48.98 -10.72 -11.43
C SER A 190 -49.72 -11.84 -12.18
N GLY A 191 -49.36 -13.11 -11.93
CA GLY A 191 -50.01 -14.30 -12.49
C GLY A 191 -51.15 -14.87 -11.66
N ALA A 192 -51.29 -14.46 -10.40
CA ALA A 192 -52.33 -14.93 -9.47
C ALA A 192 -53.54 -13.97 -9.43
N SER A 193 -54.17 -13.71 -10.59
CA SER A 193 -55.52 -13.14 -10.61
C SER A 193 -56.55 -14.28 -10.58
N PRO A 194 -57.46 -14.34 -9.60
CA PRO A 194 -58.43 -15.42 -9.49
C PRO A 194 -59.50 -15.31 -10.58
N SER A 195 -59.82 -16.44 -11.23
CA SER A 195 -61.12 -16.70 -11.86
C SER A 195 -61.96 -17.57 -10.93
#